data_AF-A0ABD5AYH8-F1
#
_entry.id   AF-A0ABD5AYH8-F1
#
_cell.length_a   1.000
_cell.length_b   1.000
_cell.length_c   1.000
_cell.angle_alpha   90.00
_cell.angle_beta   90.00
_cell.angle_gamma   90.00
#
_symmetry.space_group_name_H-M   'P 1'
#
loop_
_entity.id
_entity.type
_entity.pdbx_description
1 polymer ?
#
loop_
_entity_poly.entity_id
_entity_poly.type
_entity_poly.pdbx_seq_one_letter_code
_entity_poly.pdbx_strand_id
1 'polypeptide(L)'
;MSTMAKDQTQINEKIRAKELRLIGQDGEQIGVKSKREALEMAERVDLDLVVVAPNAKPPVARIMDYGKYKFEQQKKEKEMKKKQKVINVKELRLSPTIEE
;
A
#
# COMPACT_ATOMS: atom_id res chain seq x y z
N MET A 1 -12.89 0.55 -16.82
CA MET A 1 -12.27 -0.76 -16.54
C MET A 1 -11.29 -0.58 -15.38
N SER A 2 -11.63 -1.03 -14.17
CA SER A 2 -10.75 -0.89 -13.00
C SER A 2 -10.03 -2.22 -12.78
N THR A 3 -8.85 -2.38 -13.36
CA THR A 3 -8.06 -3.61 -13.23
C THR A 3 -7.38 -3.63 -11.87
N MET A 4 -7.98 -4.41 -10.96
CA MET A 4 -7.38 -5.14 -9.84
C MET A 4 -5.96 -4.72 -9.47
N ALA A 5 -5.81 -4.09 -8.30
CA ALA A 5 -4.54 -3.90 -7.61
C ALA A 5 -3.92 -5.27 -7.34
N LYS A 6 -3.17 -5.81 -8.31
CA LYS A 6 -2.24 -6.91 -8.08
C LYS A 6 -1.33 -6.45 -6.95
N ASP A 7 -1.21 -7.28 -5.94
CA ASP A 7 -0.22 -7.19 -4.87
C ASP A 7 1.19 -7.24 -5.53
N GLN A 8 1.63 -6.09 -6.07
CA GLN A 8 2.86 -5.89 -6.82
C GLN A 8 4.01 -5.48 -5.89
N THR A 9 3.90 -5.75 -4.59
CA THR A 9 4.90 -5.35 -3.61
C THR A 9 6.19 -6.12 -3.89
N GLN A 10 7.17 -5.44 -4.49
CA GLN A 10 8.49 -6.00 -4.71
C GLN A 10 9.27 -5.92 -3.41
N ILE A 11 9.72 -7.07 -2.91
CA ILE A 11 10.49 -7.18 -1.67
C ILE A 11 11.87 -7.75 -1.95
N ASN A 12 12.88 -7.27 -1.22
CA ASN A 12 14.25 -7.79 -1.21
C ASN A 12 14.79 -8.04 -2.63
N GLU A 13 15.04 -9.31 -2.97
CA GLU A 13 15.61 -9.70 -4.25
C GLU A 13 14.68 -9.47 -5.45
N LYS A 14 13.35 -9.42 -5.24
CA LYS A 14 12.34 -9.22 -6.30
C LYS A 14 12.40 -7.82 -6.92
N ILE A 15 13.15 -6.90 -6.32
CA ILE A 15 13.35 -5.54 -6.83
C ILE A 15 14.25 -5.59 -8.07
N ARG A 16 13.77 -5.11 -9.22
CA ARG A 16 14.54 -5.10 -10.48
C ARG A 16 15.30 -3.80 -10.73
N ALA A 17 14.97 -2.74 -10.00
CA ALA A 17 15.62 -1.44 -10.15
C ALA A 17 17.07 -1.47 -9.66
N LYS A 18 17.97 -0.78 -10.36
CA LYS A 18 19.38 -0.63 -9.96
C LYS A 18 19.54 0.42 -8.86
N GLU A 19 18.79 1.50 -8.99
CA GLU A 19 18.77 2.64 -8.08
C GLU A 19 17.37 2.82 -7.52
N LEU A 20 17.30 3.20 -6.25
CA LEU A 20 16.05 3.36 -5.53
C LEU A 20 16.23 4.40 -4.43
N ARG A 21 15.16 5.16 -4.18
CA ARG A 21 15.09 6.09 -3.07
C ARG A 21 14.78 5.30 -1.81
N LEU A 22 15.72 5.28 -0.87
CA LEU A 22 15.63 4.54 0.38
C LEU A 22 15.06 5.42 1.49
N ILE A 23 14.12 4.84 2.22
CA ILE A 23 13.56 5.38 3.46
C ILE A 23 13.89 4.38 4.57
N GLY A 24 14.48 4.85 5.67
CA GLY A 24 14.79 4.05 6.84
C GLY A 24 13.53 3.59 7.60
N GLN A 25 13.72 2.73 8.60
CA GLN A 25 12.64 2.19 9.43
C GLN A 25 11.87 3.28 10.21
N ASP A 26 12.58 4.32 10.65
CA ASP A 26 12.04 5.44 11.43
C ASP A 26 11.44 6.55 10.55
N GLY A 27 11.41 6.34 9.23
CA GLY A 27 10.94 7.33 8.25
C GLY A 27 12.02 8.31 7.79
N GLU A 28 13.28 8.11 8.18
CA GLU A 28 14.41 8.90 7.71
C GLU A 28 14.62 8.75 6.19
N GLN A 29 14.80 9.87 5.49
CA GLN A 29 15.09 9.85 4.06
C GLN A 29 16.60 9.77 3.84
N ILE A 30 17.10 8.54 3.64
CA ILE A 30 18.52 8.28 3.37
C ILE A 30 18.92 8.77 1.97
N GLY A 31 17.95 8.88 1.05
CA GLY A 31 18.15 9.41 -0.30
C GLY A 31 18.22 8.32 -1.36
N VAL A 32 18.89 8.59 -2.48
CA VAL A 32 19.02 7.61 -3.58
C VAL A 32 20.22 6.71 -3.31
N LYS A 33 19.97 5.40 -3.30
CA LYS A 33 20.98 4.37 -3.05
C LYS A 33 20.86 3.25 -4.07
N SER A 34 21.95 2.51 -4.24
CA SER A 34 21.91 1.31 -5.06
C SER A 34 21.08 0.22 -4.38
N LYS A 35 20.51 -0.69 -5.19
CA LYS A 35 19.79 -1.86 -4.65
C LYS A 35 20.64 -2.65 -3.64
N ARG A 36 21.93 -2.81 -3.92
CA ARG A 36 22.85 -3.57 -3.07
C ARG A 36 23.04 -2.89 -1.70
N GLU A 37 23.30 -1.59 -1.68
CA GLU A 37 23.43 -0.86 -0.42
C GLU A 37 22.14 -0.86 0.40
N ALA A 38 20.98 -0.77 -0.27
CA ALA A 38 19.70 -0.81 0.41
C ALA A 38 19.38 -2.18 1.01
N LEU A 39 19.74 -3.27 0.32
CA LEU A 39 19.63 -4.62 0.86
C LEU A 39 20.55 -4.81 2.06
N GLU A 40 21.79 -4.36 1.97
CA GLU A 40 22.75 -4.46 3.08
C GLU A 40 22.28 -3.65 4.30
N MET A 41 21.71 -2.46 4.09
CA MET A 41 21.12 -1.69 5.19
C MET A 41 19.91 -2.38 5.82
N ALA A 42 19.06 -3.03 5.02
CA ALA A 42 17.92 -3.78 5.54
C ALA A 42 18.37 -5.02 6.34
N GLU A 43 19.39 -5.73 5.85
CA GLU A 43 20.00 -6.90 6.52
C GLU A 43 20.67 -6.52 7.84
N ARG A 44 21.35 -5.37 7.91
CA ARG A 44 21.98 -4.87 9.15
C ARG A 44 21.00 -4.60 10.29
N VAL A 45 19.73 -4.36 9.96
CA VAL A 45 18.67 -4.09 10.95
C VAL A 45 17.66 -5.25 11.04
N ASP A 46 17.96 -6.39 10.41
CA ASP A 46 17.09 -7.58 10.37
C ASP A 46 15.65 -7.27 9.88
N LEU A 47 15.49 -6.34 8.93
CA LEU A 47 14.20 -5.97 8.34
C LEU A 47 14.18 -6.21 6.83
N ASP A 48 12.98 -6.16 6.24
CA ASP A 48 12.82 -6.31 4.79
C ASP A 48 12.93 -4.96 4.05
N LEU A 49 13.50 -5.01 2.85
CA LEU A 49 13.45 -3.91 1.90
C LEU A 49 12.19 -4.02 1.05
N VAL A 50 11.21 -3.15 1.30
CA VAL A 50 9.89 -3.18 0.65
C VAL A 50 9.72 -1.98 -0.28
N VAL A 51 9.41 -2.23 -1.56
CA VAL A 51 9.11 -1.15 -2.52
C VAL A 51 7.67 -0.69 -2.33
N VAL A 52 7.52 0.53 -1.81
CA VAL A 52 6.21 1.16 -1.58
C VAL A 52 5.68 1.87 -2.82
N ALA A 53 6.57 2.38 -3.69
CA ALA A 53 6.19 3.06 -4.92
C ALA A 53 7.06 2.62 -6.09
N PRO A 54 6.68 1.56 -6.82
CA PRO A 54 7.43 1.08 -7.98
C PRO A 54 7.33 2.04 -9.19
N ASN A 55 6.26 2.85 -9.25
CA ASN A 55 5.99 3.75 -10.38
C ASN A 55 6.78 5.06 -10.34
N ALA A 56 7.49 5.35 -9.24
CA ALA A 56 8.30 6.55 -9.09
C ALA A 56 9.65 6.43 -9.84
N LYS A 57 10.22 7.56 -10.26
CA LYS A 57 11.56 7.65 -10.86
C LYS A 57 12.45 8.53 -9.97
N PRO A 58 13.38 7.97 -9.16
CA PRO A 58 13.64 6.54 -8.93
C PRO A 58 12.57 5.85 -8.04
N PRO A 59 12.40 4.51 -8.12
CA PRO A 59 11.46 3.77 -7.29
C PRO A 59 11.72 3.99 -5.80
N VAL A 60 10.67 4.05 -4.99
CA VAL A 60 10.79 4.30 -3.54
C VAL A 60 10.70 2.99 -2.78
N ALA A 61 11.75 2.67 -2.03
CA ALA A 61 11.83 1.54 -1.12
C ALA A 61 11.92 2.03 0.32
N ARG A 62 11.28 1.29 1.24
CA ARG A 62 11.32 1.55 2.67
C ARG A 62 11.73 0.27 3.38
N ILE A 63 12.60 0.41 4.37
CA ILE A 63 13.00 -0.68 5.26
C ILE A 63 11.88 -0.87 6.29
N MET A 64 11.21 -2.02 6.28
CA MET A 64 10.11 -2.34 7.21
C MET A 64 9.85 -3.84 7.26
N ASP A 65 9.19 -4.32 8.32
CA ASP A 65 8.67 -5.69 8.37
C ASP A 65 7.43 -5.83 7.45
N TYR A 66 7.56 -6.63 6.40
CA TYR A 66 6.49 -6.86 5.43
C TYR A 66 5.29 -7.59 6.03
N GLY A 67 5.52 -8.55 6.94
CA GLY A 67 4.48 -9.34 7.59
C GLY A 67 3.57 -8.46 8.45
N LYS A 68 4.17 -7.61 9.28
CA LYS A 68 3.45 -6.64 10.11
C LYS A 68 2.69 -5.63 9.25
N TYR A 69 3.35 -5.06 8.24
CA TYR A 69 2.74 -4.10 7.32
C TYR A 69 1.50 -4.67 6.62
N LYS A 70 1.61 -5.90 6.10
CA LYS A 70 0.50 -6.57 5.40
C LYS A 70 -0.69 -6.82 6.34
N PHE A 71 -0.42 -7.18 7.59
CA PHE A 71 -1.47 -7.38 8.59
C PHE A 71 -2.18 -6.06 8.93
N GLU A 72 -1.41 -4.99 9.17
CA GLU A 72 -1.97 -3.66 9.47
C GLU A 72 -2.79 -3.10 8.30
N GLN A 73 -2.30 -3.25 7.07
CA GLN A 73 -3.04 -2.86 5.86
C GLN A 73 -4.36 -3.61 5.73
N GLN A 74 -4.35 -4.94 5.87
CA GLN A 74 -5.58 -5.73 5.82
C GLN A 74 -6.56 -5.36 6.94
N LYS A 75 -6.06 -5.11 8.16
CA LYS A 75 -6.90 -4.68 9.29
C LYS A 75 -7.55 -3.34 8.98
N LYS A 76 -6.76 -2.36 8.51
CA LYS A 76 -7.24 -1.03 8.14
C LYS A 76 -8.23 -1.07 6.99
N GLU A 77 -7.99 -1.87 5.95
CA GLU A 77 -8.94 -2.06 4.84
C GLU A 77 -10.26 -2.68 5.31
N LYS A 78 -10.21 -3.67 6.22
CA LYS A 78 -11.42 -4.24 6.83
C LYS A 78 -12.19 -3.20 7.64
N GLU A 79 -11.50 -2.35 8.40
CA GLU A 79 -12.15 -1.27 9.14
C GLU A 79 -12.74 -0.20 8.22
N MET A 80 -12.05 0.18 7.15
CA MET A 80 -12.56 1.13 6.16
C MET A 80 -13.80 0.59 5.44
N LYS A 81 -13.80 -0.69 5.03
CA LYS A 81 -14.97 -1.35 4.43
C LYS A 81 -16.16 -1.42 5.39
N LYS A 82 -15.91 -1.67 6.69
CA LYS A 82 -16.97 -1.65 7.71
C LYS A 82 -17.52 -0.24 7.98
N LYS A 83 -16.68 0.79 7.91
CA LYS A 83 -17.07 2.20 8.09
C LYS A 83 -17.71 2.81 6.85
N GLN A 84 -17.57 2.19 5.68
CA GLN A 84 -18.24 2.64 4.46
C GLN A 84 -19.75 2.46 4.64
N LYS A 85 -20.43 3.57 4.98
CA LYS A 85 -21.89 3.65 5.09
C LYS A 85 -22.48 3.24 3.75
N VAL A 86 -23.02 2.03 3.65
CA VAL A 86 -23.78 1.59 2.47
C VAL A 86 -25.08 2.38 2.51
N ILE A 87 -25.11 3.51 1.81
CA ILE A 87 -26.33 4.31 1.65
C ILE A 87 -27.20 3.55 0.65
N ASN A 88 -28.00 2.61 1.16
CA ASN A 88 -29.05 1.96 0.39
C ASN A 88 -30.16 2.99 0.19
N VAL A 89 -30.17 3.66 -0.97
CA VAL A 89 -31.26 4.53 -1.37
C VAL A 89 -32.48 3.63 -1.57
N LYS A 90 -33.40 3.63 -0.60
CA LYS A 90 -34.72 3.03 -0.77
C LYS A 90 -35.55 4.05 -1.54
N GLU A 91 -35.70 3.86 -2.85
CA GLU A 91 -36.63 4.65 -3.65
C GLU A 91 -38.06 4.33 -3.18
N LEU A 92 -38.68 5.28 -2.47
CA LEU A 92 -40.07 5.20 -2.06
C LEU A 92 -40.93 5.59 -3.26
N ARG A 93 -41.53 4.61 -3.94
CA ARG A 93 -42.48 4.86 -5.04
C ARG A 93 -43.82 5.28 -4.44
N LEU A 94 -44.08 6.58 -4.36
CA LEU A 94 -45.38 7.13 -4.00
C LEU A 94 -46.25 7.23 -5.26
N SER A 95 -47.36 6.50 -5.28
CA SER A 95 -48.45 6.72 -6.24
C SER A 95 -49.45 7.68 -5.60
N PRO A 96 -49.86 8.77 -6.26
CA PRO A 96 -50.93 9.62 -5.75
C PRO A 96 -52.27 8.87 -5.91
N THR A 97 -52.80 8.35 -4.81
CA THR A 97 -54.22 7.98 -4.74
C THR A 97 -54.98 9.27 -4.47
N ILE A 98 -55.64 9.80 -5.49
CA ILE A 98 -56.59 10.91 -5.35
C ILE A 98 -57.86 10.27 -4.74
N GLU A 99 -58.19 10.61 -3.50
CA GLU A 99 -59.52 10.36 -2.93
C GLU A 99 -60.48 11.45 -3.41
N GLU A 100 -61.65 11.01 -3.88
CA GLU A 100 -62.78 11.81 -4.40
C GLU A 100 -63.51 12.56 -3.27
#